data_AF-A0A8X6M9L7-F1
#
_entry.id   AF-A0A8X6M9L7-F1
#
_cell.length_a   1.000
_cell.length_b   1.000
_cell.length_c   1.000
_cell.angle_alpha   90.00
_cell.angle_beta   90.00
_cell.angle_gamma   90.00
#
_symmetry.space_group_name_H-M   'P 1'
#
loop_
_entity.id
_entity.type
_entity.pdbx_description
1 polymer ?
#
loop_
_entity_poly.entity_id
_entity_poly.type
_entity_poly.pdbx_seq_one_letter_code
_entity_poly.pdbx_strand_id
1 'polypeptide(L)'
;MHGAVEIDSPFTHTNNLMPSEQFAFRKGHCTVDQILYFTQCVRDSQNHKPTRHTMVAFLDVSKAFDRVWKYKLLSKCFGVFCIKDSEVNCSKHIEKIADKARKRLKILKYFSGRDWGSYASTLRINYTTLVRPVLEYGYQIFHVASPTNLKKLERVQLSAVRFITGLRYSCLTDIVLYEEDI
;
A
#
# COMPACT_ATOMS: atom_id res chain seq x y z
N MET A 1 13.45 6.10 -31.48
CA MET A 1 13.32 6.21 -30.01
C MET A 1 12.72 4.92 -29.47
N HIS A 2 13.55 3.91 -29.20
CA HIS A 2 13.16 2.67 -28.53
C HIS A 2 13.47 2.86 -27.04
N GLY A 3 12.46 3.00 -26.18
CA GLY A 3 12.72 3.21 -24.75
C GLY A 3 11.53 3.54 -23.85
N ALA A 4 10.33 3.78 -24.38
CA ALA A 4 9.12 3.84 -23.56
C ALA A 4 8.54 2.43 -23.43
N VAL A 5 8.29 1.98 -22.20
CA VAL A 5 7.60 0.71 -21.93
C VAL A 5 6.17 0.85 -22.44
N GLU A 6 5.83 0.05 -23.43
CA GLU A 6 4.48 -0.06 -23.99
C GLU A 6 3.60 -0.79 -22.98
N ILE A 7 2.47 -0.17 -22.59
CA ILE A 7 1.54 -0.73 -21.58
C ILE A 7 0.24 -1.26 -22.21
N ASP A 8 0.15 -1.20 -23.55
CA ASP A 8 -1.00 -1.66 -24.30
C ASP A 8 -1.00 -3.18 -24.40
N SER A 9 -1.90 -3.82 -23.66
CA SER A 9 -2.07 -5.26 -23.60
C SER A 9 -3.52 -5.65 -23.90
N PRO A 10 -3.79 -6.89 -24.36
CA PRO A 10 -5.16 -7.37 -24.53
C PRO A 10 -6.01 -7.19 -23.27
N PHE A 11 -5.39 -7.38 -22.09
CA PHE A 11 -6.02 -7.20 -20.79
C PHE A 11 -6.48 -5.76 -20.50
N THR A 12 -5.69 -4.76 -20.92
CA THR A 12 -6.07 -3.35 -20.72
C THR A 12 -7.23 -2.93 -21.60
N HIS A 13 -7.37 -3.55 -22.79
CA HIS A 13 -8.43 -3.23 -23.73
C HIS A 13 -9.76 -3.90 -23.35
N THR A 14 -9.74 -5.17 -22.91
CA THR A 14 -10.95 -5.90 -22.47
C THR A 14 -11.62 -5.28 -21.24
N ASN A 15 -10.83 -4.68 -20.35
CA ASN A 15 -11.31 -4.08 -19.11
C ASN A 15 -11.53 -2.55 -19.19
N ASN A 16 -11.43 -1.98 -20.39
CA ASN A 16 -11.61 -0.54 -20.65
C ASN A 16 -10.79 0.36 -19.68
N LEU A 17 -9.54 -0.03 -19.42
CA LEU A 17 -8.69 0.61 -18.39
C LEU A 17 -7.99 1.87 -18.86
N MET A 18 -7.92 2.09 -20.17
CA MET A 18 -7.26 3.22 -20.80
C MET A 18 -8.30 3.99 -21.65
N PRO A 19 -8.51 5.29 -21.40
CA PRO A 19 -9.42 6.12 -22.19
C PRO A 19 -9.06 6.08 -23.67
N SER A 20 -10.03 6.08 -24.59
CA SER A 20 -9.79 6.10 -26.04
C SER A 20 -8.88 7.24 -26.48
N GLU A 21 -8.91 8.35 -25.76
CA GLU A 21 -8.20 9.60 -26.03
C GLU A 21 -6.75 9.58 -25.51
N GLN A 22 -6.36 8.58 -24.71
CA GLN A 22 -5.00 8.46 -24.20
C GLN A 22 -4.08 7.83 -25.25
N PHE A 23 -3.20 8.65 -25.83
CA PHE A 23 -2.28 8.20 -26.88
C PHE A 23 -0.91 7.81 -26.32
N ALA A 24 -0.56 8.32 -25.14
CA ALA A 24 0.70 7.99 -24.48
C ALA A 24 0.77 6.50 -24.11
N PHE A 25 1.92 5.89 -24.42
CA PHE A 25 2.26 4.49 -24.12
C PHE A 25 1.37 3.42 -24.79
N ARG A 26 0.68 3.78 -25.88
CA ARG A 26 -0.05 2.83 -26.74
C ARG A 26 0.74 2.41 -27.98
N LYS A 27 0.45 1.22 -28.49
CA LYS A 27 1.04 0.74 -29.74
C LYS A 27 0.59 1.61 -30.90
N GLY A 28 1.52 2.03 -31.76
CA GLY A 28 1.18 2.73 -33.00
C GLY A 28 0.66 4.16 -32.83
N HIS A 29 0.68 4.71 -31.61
CA HIS A 29 0.37 6.11 -31.35
C HIS A 29 1.65 6.87 -31.00
N CYS A 30 1.85 8.01 -31.66
CA CYS A 30 2.92 8.94 -31.33
C CYS A 30 2.37 10.26 -30.80
N THR A 31 3.27 11.10 -30.26
CA THR A 31 2.91 12.44 -29.76
C THR A 31 2.37 13.35 -30.87
N VAL A 32 2.79 13.13 -32.12
CA VAL A 32 2.26 13.87 -33.28
C VAL A 32 0.79 13.51 -33.52
N ASP A 33 0.41 12.25 -33.38
CA ASP A 33 -0.99 11.83 -33.54
C ASP A 33 -1.89 12.48 -32.49
N GLN A 34 -1.40 12.66 -31.26
CA GLN A 34 -2.15 13.32 -30.20
C GLN A 34 -2.40 14.81 -30.52
N ILE A 35 -1.39 15.49 -31.05
CA ILE A 35 -1.53 16.89 -31.50
C ILE A 35 -2.47 16.95 -32.70
N LEU A 36 -2.33 16.04 -33.66
CA LEU A 36 -3.17 15.99 -34.85
C LEU A 36 -4.64 15.78 -34.49
N TYR A 37 -4.93 14.77 -33.65
CA TYR A 37 -6.29 14.51 -33.15
C TYR A 37 -6.88 15.75 -32.49
N PHE A 38 -6.12 16.41 -31.61
CA PHE A 38 -6.55 17.62 -30.94
C PHE A 38 -6.85 18.77 -31.92
N THR A 39 -5.95 19.03 -32.89
CA THR A 39 -6.17 20.06 -33.92
C THR A 39 -7.39 19.78 -34.78
N GLN A 40 -7.66 18.50 -35.06
CA GLN A 40 -8.83 18.07 -35.80
C GLN A 40 -10.11 18.34 -35.00
N CYS A 41 -10.14 18.01 -33.70
CA CYS A 41 -11.28 18.32 -32.83
C CYS A 41 -11.59 19.83 -32.77
N VAL A 42 -10.55 20.68 -32.73
CA VAL A 42 -10.72 22.14 -32.77
C VAL A 42 -11.31 22.58 -34.10
N ARG A 43 -10.77 22.10 -35.22
CA ARG A 43 -11.24 22.43 -36.56
C ARG A 43 -12.69 22.01 -36.78
N ASP A 44 -13.04 20.80 -36.36
CA ASP A 44 -14.41 20.29 -36.49
C ASP A 44 -15.39 21.10 -35.63
N SER A 45 -14.99 21.50 -34.42
CA SER A 45 -15.81 22.37 -33.55
C SER A 45 -16.05 23.75 -34.15
N GLN A 46 -15.07 24.29 -34.88
CA GLN A 46 -15.17 25.57 -35.62
C GLN A 46 -16.06 25.46 -36.87
N ASN A 47 -16.09 24.28 -37.52
CA ASN A 47 -16.87 24.07 -38.75
C ASN A 47 -18.37 23.81 -38.48
N HIS A 48 -18.78 23.52 -37.25
CA HIS A 48 -20.19 23.38 -36.90
C HIS A 48 -20.91 24.74 -36.93
N LYS A 49 -22.19 24.74 -37.34
CA LYS A 49 -23.08 25.91 -37.24
C LYS A 49 -24.22 25.59 -36.27
N PRO A 50 -24.37 26.33 -35.16
CA PRO A 50 -23.50 27.42 -34.69
C PRO A 50 -22.11 26.94 -34.22
N THR A 51 -21.12 27.83 -34.29
CA THR A 51 -19.72 27.53 -33.94
C THR A 51 -19.59 27.16 -32.47
N ARG A 52 -18.89 26.06 -32.17
CA ARG A 52 -18.60 25.65 -30.79
C ARG A 52 -17.23 26.19 -30.37
N HIS A 53 -17.15 26.81 -29.20
CA HIS A 53 -15.89 27.24 -28.62
C HIS A 53 -15.21 26.07 -27.89
N THR A 54 -13.92 25.85 -28.15
CA THR A 54 -13.10 24.84 -27.48
C THR A 54 -12.15 25.54 -26.51
N MET A 55 -12.22 25.20 -25.23
CA MET A 55 -11.26 25.66 -24.22
C MET A 55 -10.34 24.51 -23.82
N VAL A 56 -9.07 24.81 -23.59
CA VAL A 56 -8.03 23.80 -23.40
C VAL A 56 -7.21 24.19 -22.19
N ALA A 57 -7.16 23.28 -21.22
CA ALA A 57 -6.41 23.45 -19.99
C ALA A 57 -5.24 22.45 -19.98
N PHE A 58 -4.01 22.97 -19.92
CA PHE A 58 -2.82 22.16 -19.74
C PHE A 58 -2.52 22.04 -18.25
N LEU A 59 -2.62 20.84 -17.71
CA LEU A 59 -2.31 20.54 -16.31
C LEU A 59 -1.00 19.76 -16.24
N ASP A 60 0.05 20.38 -15.67
CA ASP A 60 1.27 19.68 -15.32
C ASP A 60 1.27 19.37 -13.82
N VAL A 61 1.40 18.08 -13.47
CA VAL A 61 1.39 17.63 -12.09
C VAL A 61 2.81 17.37 -11.63
N SER A 62 3.36 18.27 -10.81
CA SER A 62 4.70 18.09 -10.24
C SER A 62 4.77 16.82 -9.39
N LYS A 63 5.72 15.93 -9.71
CA LYS A 63 5.93 14.65 -9.02
C LYS A 63 4.68 13.75 -9.02
N ALA A 64 4.02 13.63 -10.17
CA ALA A 64 2.79 12.87 -10.34
C ALA A 64 2.82 11.46 -9.71
N PHE A 65 3.96 10.76 -9.82
CA PHE A 65 4.14 9.42 -9.24
C PHE A 65 4.35 9.41 -7.71
N ASP A 66 5.07 10.39 -7.15
CA ASP A 66 5.34 10.45 -5.71
C ASP A 66 4.11 10.86 -4.91
N ARG A 67 3.21 11.64 -5.52
CA ARG A 67 1.99 12.17 -4.89
C ARG A 67 0.81 11.22 -4.97
N VAL A 68 0.94 10.07 -5.63
CA VAL A 68 -0.15 9.08 -5.68
C VAL A 68 -0.40 8.53 -4.28
N TRP A 69 -1.67 8.45 -3.91
CA TRP A 69 -2.07 7.80 -2.66
C TRP A 69 -1.76 6.31 -2.74
N LYS A 70 -0.63 5.91 -2.16
CA LYS A 70 -0.07 4.55 -2.23
C LYS A 70 -1.09 3.48 -1.84
N TYR A 71 -1.90 3.71 -0.80
CA TYR A 71 -2.96 2.80 -0.37
C TYR A 71 -4.03 2.58 -1.46
N LYS A 72 -4.55 3.67 -2.04
CA LYS A 72 -5.58 3.61 -3.08
C LYS A 72 -5.04 3.01 -4.37
N LEU A 73 -3.78 3.30 -4.70
CA LEU A 73 -3.09 2.70 -5.85
C LEU A 73 -2.97 1.19 -5.67
N LEU A 74 -2.48 0.74 -4.52
CA LEU A 74 -2.36 -0.69 -4.21
C LEU A 74 -3.73 -1.37 -4.27
N SER A 75 -4.72 -0.86 -3.55
CA SER A 75 -6.09 -1.42 -3.57
C SER A 75 -6.66 -1.53 -4.99
N LYS A 76 -6.45 -0.51 -5.83
CA LYS A 76 -6.89 -0.55 -7.23
C LYS A 76 -6.09 -1.56 -8.06
N CYS A 77 -4.78 -1.69 -7.85
CA CYS A 77 -3.97 -2.73 -8.49
C CYS A 77 -4.49 -4.14 -8.14
N PHE A 78 -4.77 -4.41 -6.86
CA PHE A 78 -5.28 -5.72 -6.43
C PHE A 78 -6.69 -6.02 -6.95
N GLY A 79 -7.60 -5.04 -6.90
CA GLY A 79 -8.98 -5.22 -7.35
C GLY A 79 -9.12 -5.31 -8.88
N VAL A 80 -8.39 -4.48 -9.62
CA VAL A 80 -8.53 -4.35 -11.08
C VAL A 80 -7.61 -5.31 -11.83
N PHE A 81 -6.39 -5.54 -11.35
CA PHE A 81 -5.42 -6.43 -11.99
C PHE A 81 -5.39 -7.83 -11.37
N CYS A 82 -6.26 -8.11 -10.39
CA CYS A 82 -6.37 -9.42 -9.72
C CYS A 82 -5.04 -10.01 -9.24
N ILE A 83 -4.07 -9.15 -8.91
CA ILE A 83 -2.74 -9.58 -8.48
C ILE A 83 -2.92 -10.35 -7.17
N LYS A 84 -2.63 -11.64 -7.13
CA LYS A 84 -2.78 -12.43 -5.90
C LYS A 84 -1.59 -12.20 -4.99
N ASP A 85 -1.82 -12.41 -3.69
CA ASP A 85 -0.82 -12.34 -2.60
C ASP A 85 0.42 -13.26 -2.86
N SER A 86 0.31 -14.23 -3.78
CA SER A 86 1.43 -15.08 -4.22
C SER A 86 2.37 -14.42 -5.22
N GLU A 87 1.92 -13.41 -5.96
CA GLU A 87 2.71 -12.71 -6.99
C GLU A 87 3.39 -11.46 -6.44
N VAL A 88 2.79 -10.83 -5.43
CA VAL A 88 3.43 -9.73 -4.70
C VAL A 88 4.26 -10.33 -3.57
N ASN A 89 5.52 -9.92 -3.44
CA ASN A 89 6.44 -10.31 -2.35
C ASN A 89 5.96 -9.87 -0.93
N CYS A 90 4.65 -9.72 -0.70
CA CYS A 90 4.01 -9.38 0.57
C CYS A 90 4.42 -10.34 1.68
N SER A 91 4.47 -11.65 1.40
CA SER A 91 4.91 -12.67 2.36
C SER A 91 6.32 -12.40 2.89
N LYS A 92 7.29 -12.16 2.00
CA LYS A 92 8.68 -11.83 2.35
C LYS A 92 8.79 -10.48 3.05
N HIS A 93 7.98 -9.50 2.65
CA HIS A 93 7.98 -8.18 3.27
C HIS A 93 7.43 -8.22 4.70
N ILE A 94 6.30 -8.91 4.90
CA ILE A 94 5.69 -9.14 6.21
C ILE A 94 6.65 -9.92 7.11
N GLU A 95 7.35 -10.92 6.57
CA GLU A 95 8.37 -11.66 7.32
C GLU A 95 9.53 -10.75 7.75
N LYS A 96 10.04 -9.88 6.87
CA LYS A 96 11.07 -8.89 7.22
C LYS A 96 10.60 -7.92 8.32
N ILE A 97 9.36 -7.44 8.24
CA ILE A 97 8.77 -6.56 9.27
C ILE A 97 8.65 -7.33 10.59
N ALA A 98 8.09 -8.54 10.55
CA ALA A 98 7.92 -9.39 11.72
C ALA A 98 9.25 -9.71 12.38
N ASP A 99 10.31 -9.99 11.61
CA ASP A 99 11.65 -10.24 12.14
C ASP A 99 12.26 -8.99 12.77
N LYS A 100 12.07 -7.82 12.15
CA LYS A 100 12.52 -6.54 12.72
C LYS A 100 11.80 -6.25 14.05
N ALA A 101 10.50 -6.50 14.12
CA ALA A 101 9.70 -6.36 15.33
C ALA A 101 10.13 -7.37 16.40
N ARG A 102 10.31 -8.66 16.06
CA ARG A 102 10.79 -9.71 16.97
C ARG A 102 12.15 -9.40 17.58
N LYS A 103 13.08 -8.84 16.80
CA LYS A 103 14.40 -8.42 17.33
C LYS A 103 14.26 -7.37 18.43
N ARG A 104 13.37 -6.39 18.26
CA ARG A 104 13.07 -5.36 19.28
C ARG A 104 12.28 -5.93 20.44
N LEU A 105 11.39 -6.88 20.17
CA LEU A 105 10.64 -7.61 21.19
C LEU A 105 11.56 -8.39 22.16
N LYS A 106 12.70 -8.92 21.68
CA LYS A 106 13.68 -9.57 22.56
C LYS A 106 14.25 -8.61 23.61
N ILE A 107 14.38 -7.32 23.27
CA ILE A 107 14.82 -6.28 24.22
C ILE A 107 13.73 -6.07 25.28
N LEU A 108 12.47 -5.96 24.84
CA LEU A 108 11.32 -5.87 25.76
C LEU A 108 11.24 -7.08 26.70
N LYS A 109 11.45 -8.30 26.18
CA LYS A 109 11.51 -9.54 26.97
C LYS A 109 12.64 -9.51 28.01
N TYR A 110 13.78 -8.91 27.68
CA TYR A 110 14.89 -8.76 28.62
C TYR A 110 14.53 -7.81 29.76
N PHE A 111 13.85 -6.69 29.47
CA PHE A 111 13.36 -5.78 30.49
C PHE A 111 12.22 -6.36 31.35
N SER A 112 11.43 -7.28 30.79
CA SER A 112 10.32 -7.90 31.53
C SER A 112 10.77 -8.96 32.55
N GLY A 113 12.05 -9.38 32.61
CA GLY A 113 12.49 -10.20 33.75
C GLY A 113 13.96 -10.63 33.83
N ARG A 114 14.52 -10.51 35.06
CA ARG A 114 15.30 -11.56 35.76
C ARG A 114 15.13 -11.57 37.30
N ASP A 115 14.87 -10.45 37.99
CA ASP A 115 14.77 -10.47 39.48
C ASP A 115 13.52 -9.80 40.11
N TRP A 116 12.97 -8.70 39.55
CA TRP A 116 11.70 -8.09 40.02
C TRP A 116 10.80 -7.54 38.89
N GLY A 117 11.19 -7.72 37.62
CA GLY A 117 10.48 -7.13 36.47
C GLY A 117 10.49 -5.59 36.45
N SER A 118 10.12 -4.99 35.32
CA SER A 118 9.89 -3.54 35.22
C SER A 118 8.39 -3.26 35.40
N TYR A 119 8.03 -2.07 35.87
CA TYR A 119 6.62 -1.65 35.95
C TYR A 119 5.94 -1.77 34.57
N ALA A 120 4.70 -2.23 34.55
CA ALA A 120 3.93 -2.42 33.31
C ALA A 120 3.85 -1.14 32.46
N SER A 121 3.80 0.04 33.10
CA SER A 121 3.85 1.34 32.43
C SER A 121 5.16 1.56 31.65
N THR A 122 6.30 1.19 32.22
CA THR A 122 7.61 1.28 31.56
C THR A 122 7.73 0.27 30.42
N LEU A 123 7.23 -0.96 30.59
CA LEU A 123 7.20 -1.96 29.52
C LEU A 123 6.30 -1.52 28.36
N ARG A 124 5.14 -0.92 28.67
CA ARG A 124 4.23 -0.34 27.68
C ARG A 124 4.88 0.80 26.91
N ILE A 125 5.56 1.73 27.57
CA ILE A 125 6.32 2.79 26.89
C ILE A 125 7.38 2.20 25.97
N ASN A 126 8.15 1.20 26.42
CA ASN A 126 9.16 0.54 25.60
C ASN A 126 8.54 -0.18 24.37
N TYR A 127 7.39 -0.82 24.54
CA TYR A 127 6.66 -1.41 23.42
C TYR A 127 6.20 -0.36 22.41
N THR A 128 5.53 0.70 22.88
CA THR A 128 5.03 1.80 22.05
C THR A 128 6.15 2.54 21.32
N THR A 129 7.32 2.66 21.93
CA THR A 129 8.45 3.38 21.32
C THR A 129 9.32 2.52 20.40
N LEU A 130 9.50 1.23 20.71
CA LEU A 130 10.41 0.36 19.96
C LEU A 130 9.69 -0.53 18.95
N VAL A 131 8.58 -1.15 19.34
CA VAL A 131 7.93 -2.22 18.55
C VAL A 131 6.78 -1.65 17.71
N ARG A 132 5.90 -0.85 18.32
CA ARG A 132 4.71 -0.28 17.65
C ARG A 132 5.04 0.47 16.35
N PRO A 133 6.10 1.30 16.25
CA PRO A 133 6.41 2.02 15.02
C PRO A 133 6.84 1.10 13.87
N VAL A 134 7.41 -0.08 14.17
CA VAL A 134 7.78 -1.06 13.12
C VAL A 134 6.54 -1.71 12.54
N LEU A 135 5.56 -2.02 13.39
CA LEU A 135 4.30 -2.64 12.98
C LEU A 135 3.41 -1.62 12.26
N GLU A 136 3.26 -0.40 12.79
CA GLU A 136 2.45 0.67 12.19
C GLU A 136 2.99 1.09 10.81
N TYR A 137 4.31 1.10 10.62
CA TYR A 137 4.90 1.39 9.31
C TYR A 137 4.49 0.37 8.23
N GLY A 138 4.16 -0.87 8.62
CA GLY A 138 3.70 -1.91 7.71
C GLY A 138 2.20 -1.90 7.42
N TYR A 139 1.44 -1.01 8.05
CA TYR A 139 -0.03 -1.03 8.04
C TYR A 139 -0.65 -1.03 6.64
N GLN A 140 -0.04 -0.32 5.67
CA GLN A 140 -0.57 -0.24 4.31
C GLN A 140 -0.59 -1.62 3.61
N ILE A 141 0.30 -2.52 4.00
CA ILE A 141 0.41 -3.86 3.41
C ILE A 141 -0.49 -4.84 4.15
N PHE A 142 -0.77 -4.59 5.43
CA PHE A 142 -1.59 -5.49 6.25
C PHE A 142 -3.03 -5.57 5.76
N HIS A 143 -3.58 -4.48 5.22
CA HIS A 143 -4.93 -4.46 4.62
C HIS A 143 -5.10 -5.42 3.44
N VAL A 144 -4.02 -5.77 2.77
CA VAL A 144 -4.04 -6.66 1.59
C VAL A 144 -3.56 -8.07 1.94
N ALA A 145 -2.87 -8.22 3.07
CA ALA A 145 -2.26 -9.48 3.45
C ALA A 145 -3.30 -10.57 3.75
N SER A 146 -3.02 -11.79 3.28
CA SER A 146 -3.78 -12.98 3.64
C SER A 146 -3.86 -13.20 5.17
N PRO A 147 -4.96 -13.80 5.67
CA PRO A 147 -5.17 -14.01 7.10
C PRO A 147 -4.05 -14.83 7.75
N THR A 148 -3.42 -15.74 7.00
CA THR A 148 -2.28 -16.53 7.48
C THR A 148 -1.05 -15.65 7.78
N ASN A 149 -0.80 -14.63 6.98
CA ASN A 149 0.30 -13.70 7.20
C ASN A 149 -0.02 -12.67 8.30
N LEU A 150 -1.29 -12.25 8.41
CA LEU A 150 -1.76 -11.40 9.52
C LEU A 150 -1.55 -12.08 10.88
N LYS A 151 -1.87 -13.38 11.00
CA LYS A 151 -1.60 -14.18 12.21
C LYS A 151 -0.13 -14.16 12.63
N LYS A 152 0.82 -14.00 11.70
CA LYS A 152 2.25 -13.91 12.05
C LYS A 152 2.60 -12.61 12.77
N LEU A 153 1.95 -11.51 12.39
CA LEU A 153 2.12 -10.18 13.01
C LEU A 153 1.38 -10.13 14.34
N GLU A 154 0.16 -10.67 14.38
CA GLU A 154 -0.65 -10.81 15.59
C GLU A 154 0.13 -11.57 16.69
N ARG A 155 0.84 -12.64 16.33
CA ARG A 155 1.71 -13.37 17.28
C ARG A 155 2.80 -12.50 17.90
N VAL A 156 3.32 -11.50 17.18
CA VAL A 156 4.34 -10.58 17.73
C VAL A 156 3.70 -9.63 18.73
N GLN A 157 2.52 -9.09 18.42
CA GLN A 157 1.75 -8.24 19.32
C GLN A 157 1.34 -9.02 20.57
N LEU A 158 0.71 -10.19 20.41
CA LEU A 158 0.35 -11.10 21.50
C LEU A 158 1.53 -11.44 22.41
N SER A 159 2.71 -11.63 21.85
CA SER A 159 3.92 -11.87 22.66
C SER A 159 4.34 -10.63 23.45
N ALA A 160 4.20 -9.43 22.88
CA ALA A 160 4.49 -8.17 23.56
C ALA A 160 3.58 -7.94 24.76
N VAL A 161 2.26 -8.10 24.57
CA VAL A 161 1.28 -7.93 25.63
C VAL A 161 1.59 -8.87 26.79
N ARG A 162 1.88 -10.14 26.48
CA ARG A 162 2.23 -11.15 27.50
C ARG A 162 3.46 -10.78 28.30
N PHE A 163 4.44 -10.09 27.70
CA PHE A 163 5.58 -9.57 28.45
C PHE A 163 5.21 -8.38 29.33
N ILE A 164 4.26 -7.54 28.90
CA ILE A 164 3.79 -6.38 29.66
C ILE A 164 2.91 -6.81 30.85
N THR A 165 2.00 -7.76 30.62
CA THR A 165 0.97 -8.16 31.59
C THR A 165 1.38 -9.36 32.43
N GLY A 166 2.41 -10.10 32.02
CA GLY A 166 2.84 -11.33 32.70
C GLY A 166 1.87 -12.50 32.57
N LEU A 167 0.85 -12.40 31.71
CA LEU A 167 -0.16 -13.43 31.53
C LEU A 167 0.42 -14.72 30.93
N ARG A 168 0.03 -15.86 31.49
CA ARG A 168 0.46 -17.20 31.02
C ARG A 168 0.03 -17.46 29.59
N TYR A 169 0.84 -18.22 28.84
CA TYR A 169 0.57 -18.63 27.46
C TYR A 169 -0.80 -19.29 27.23
N SER A 170 -1.40 -19.87 28.27
CA SER A 170 -2.73 -20.49 28.25
C SER A 170 -3.90 -19.50 28.29
N CYS A 171 -3.69 -18.22 28.60
CA CYS A 171 -4.75 -17.22 28.61
C CYS A 171 -5.30 -16.95 27.19
N LEU A 172 -6.62 -16.74 27.11
CA LEU A 172 -7.36 -16.49 25.87
C LEU A 172 -6.81 -15.26 25.14
N THR A 173 -6.59 -15.38 23.83
CA THR A 173 -6.06 -14.30 22.99
C THR A 173 -6.95 -13.08 22.96
N ASP A 174 -8.27 -13.25 23.05
CA ASP A 174 -9.22 -12.13 22.99
C ASP A 174 -9.05 -11.17 24.17
N ILE A 175 -8.84 -11.69 25.38
CA ILE A 175 -8.59 -10.89 26.59
C ILE A 175 -7.31 -10.07 26.45
N VAL A 176 -6.29 -10.64 25.82
CA VAL A 176 -5.00 -10.01 25.59
C VAL A 176 -5.10 -8.87 24.57
N LEU A 177 -5.97 -9.01 23.56
CA LEU A 177 -6.23 -7.96 22.57
C LEU A 177 -6.98 -6.77 23.19
N TYR A 178 -7.94 -7.01 24.09
CA TYR A 178 -8.62 -5.94 24.82
C TYR A 178 -7.66 -5.08 25.66
N GLU A 179 -6.62 -5.66 26.25
CA GLU A 179 -5.64 -4.91 27.07
C GLU A 179 -4.63 -4.09 26.25
N GLU A 180 -4.44 -4.39 24.97
CA GLU A 180 -3.59 -3.60 24.05
C GLU A 180 -4.26 -2.32 23.56
N ASP A 181 -5.60 -2.31 23.51
CA ASP A 181 -6.41 -1.17 23.04
C ASP A 181 -6.70 -0.13 24.15
N ILE A 182 -6.21 -0.37 25.39
CA ILE A 182 -6.29 0.54 26.55
C ILE A 182 -4.96 1.24 26.79
#